data_AF-A0A2P7ATI9-F1
#
_entry.id   AF-A0A2P7ATI9-F1
#
_cell.length_a   1.000
_cell.length_b   1.000
_cell.length_c   1.000
_cell.angle_alpha   90.00
_cell.angle_beta   90.00
_cell.angle_gamma   90.00
#
_symmetry.space_group_name_H-M   'P 1'
#
loop_
_entity.id
_entity.type
_entity.pdbx_description
1 polymer ?
#
loop_
_entity_poly.entity_id
_entity_poly.type
_entity_poly.pdbx_seq_one_letter_code
_entity_poly.pdbx_strand_id
1 'polypeptide(L)'
;MTPVALPTVAIAQSVSITIGTNLNRGRGITCSQGERLLRNRGFRNILRIDCRGRFFVYRAWRGNSRFEIAVRQSNGRVVDVRRISRRR
;
A
#
# COMPACT_ATOMS: atom_id res chain seq x y z
N MET A 1 -29.64 12.72 -29.78
CA MET A 1 -29.36 11.62 -28.84
C MET A 1 -28.01 11.90 -28.19
N THR A 2 -28.00 12.28 -26.91
CA THR A 2 -26.78 12.63 -26.17
C THR A 2 -26.22 11.38 -25.50
N PRO A 3 -24.91 11.05 -25.66
CA PRO A 3 -24.33 9.91 -24.97
C PRO A 3 -24.17 10.25 -23.48
N VAL A 4 -24.82 9.46 -22.62
CA VAL A 4 -24.65 9.52 -21.16
C VAL A 4 -23.27 8.96 -20.82
N ALA A 5 -22.39 9.83 -20.32
CA ALA A 5 -21.09 9.40 -19.80
C ALA A 5 -21.30 8.60 -18.51
N LEU A 6 -20.98 7.30 -18.56
CA LEU A 6 -20.89 6.43 -17.40
C LEU A 6 -19.79 6.95 -16.45
N PRO A 7 -19.99 6.90 -15.13
CA PRO A 7 -18.95 7.29 -14.19
C PRO A 7 -17.75 6.35 -14.37
N THR A 8 -16.64 6.88 -14.88
CA THR A 8 -15.36 6.19 -14.91
C THR A 8 -15.00 5.86 -13.48
N VAL A 9 -15.17 4.60 -13.06
CA VAL A 9 -14.58 4.10 -11.83
C VAL A 9 -13.10 4.45 -11.91
N ALA A 10 -12.66 5.35 -11.04
CA ALA A 10 -11.26 5.73 -10.95
C ALA A 10 -10.51 4.51 -10.41
N ILE A 11 -10.14 3.61 -11.30
CA ILE A 11 -9.21 2.54 -11.01
C ILE A 11 -7.92 3.27 -10.67
N ALA A 12 -7.60 3.30 -9.37
CA ALA A 12 -6.41 3.93 -8.84
C ALA A 12 -5.18 3.16 -9.31
N GLN A 13 -4.84 3.32 -10.58
CA GLN A 13 -3.54 2.90 -11.12
C GLN A 13 -2.50 3.82 -10.49
N SER A 14 -1.54 3.23 -9.76
CA SER A 14 -0.11 3.55 -9.90
C SER A 14 0.72 3.20 -8.65
N VAL A 15 0.83 1.92 -8.27
CA VAL A 15 2.11 1.38 -7.76
C VAL A 15 2.17 -0.10 -8.13
N SER A 16 3.23 -0.50 -8.81
CA SER A 16 3.61 -1.88 -9.13
C SER A 16 4.05 -2.65 -7.86
N ILE A 17 3.23 -2.62 -6.82
CA ILE A 17 3.22 -3.64 -5.77
C ILE A 17 1.93 -4.37 -6.00
N THR A 18 2.02 -5.41 -6.81
CA THR A 18 0.89 -6.28 -7.09
C THR A 18 0.36 -6.77 -5.75
N ILE A 19 -0.94 -6.58 -5.52
CA ILE A 19 -1.62 -7.19 -4.38
C ILE A 19 -1.29 -8.68 -4.42
N GLY A 20 -0.73 -9.19 -3.34
CA GLY A 20 -0.20 -10.54 -3.25
C GLY A 20 1.33 -10.67 -3.32
N THR A 21 2.07 -9.57 -3.51
CA THR A 21 3.54 -9.58 -3.45
C THR A 21 3.99 -9.95 -2.03
N ASN A 22 4.88 -10.93 -1.93
CA ASN A 22 5.50 -11.30 -0.66
C ASN A 22 6.70 -10.39 -0.39
N LEU A 23 6.58 -9.50 0.60
CA LEU A 23 7.69 -8.64 1.01
C LEU A 23 8.79 -9.44 1.70
N ASN A 24 8.45 -10.52 2.41
CA ASN A 24 9.37 -11.30 3.23
C ASN A 24 9.43 -12.80 2.84
N ARG A 25 9.34 -13.13 1.54
CA ARG A 25 9.42 -14.52 1.05
C ARG A 25 8.44 -15.50 1.73
N GLY A 26 7.27 -15.03 2.16
CA GLY A 26 6.28 -15.85 2.85
C GLY A 26 6.53 -16.06 4.35
N ARG A 27 7.57 -15.44 4.92
CA ARG A 27 7.83 -15.47 6.36
C ARG A 27 7.11 -14.32 7.05
N GLY A 28 6.75 -14.55 8.31
CA GLY A 28 6.16 -13.51 9.15
C GLY A 28 7.03 -12.25 9.13
N ILE A 29 6.41 -11.09 8.99
CA ILE A 29 7.08 -9.81 9.03
C ILE A 29 6.71 -9.10 10.32
N THR A 30 7.60 -8.27 10.87
CA THR A 30 7.29 -7.36 11.99
C THR A 30 7.04 -5.95 11.50
N CYS A 31 6.43 -5.11 12.34
CA CYS A 31 6.06 -3.76 11.90
C CYS A 31 7.27 -2.94 11.43
N SER A 32 8.38 -3.01 12.19
CA SER A 32 9.65 -2.35 11.87
C SER A 32 10.34 -2.95 10.64
N GLN A 33 10.22 -4.27 10.42
CA GLN A 33 10.72 -4.90 9.19
C GLN A 33 9.95 -4.41 7.96
N GLY A 34 8.62 -4.33 8.04
CA GLY A 34 7.79 -3.82 6.94
C GLY A 34 8.14 -2.38 6.59
N GLU A 35 8.36 -1.53 7.59
CA GLU A 35 8.85 -0.17 7.38
C GLU A 35 10.19 -0.15 6.63
N ARG A 36 11.15 -0.97 7.06
CA ARG A 36 12.47 -1.05 6.42
C ARG A 36 12.40 -1.56 4.98
N LEU A 37 11.53 -2.54 4.70
CA LEU A 37 11.30 -3.04 3.34
C LEU A 37 10.63 -2.00 2.45
N LEU A 38 9.61 -1.30 2.95
CA LEU A 38 8.98 -0.18 2.24
C LEU A 38 10.02 0.90 1.93
N ARG A 39 10.89 1.22 2.90
CA ARG A 39 11.98 2.18 2.69
C ARG A 39 12.94 1.74 1.60
N ASN A 40 13.38 0.47 1.62
CA ASN A 40 14.21 -0.11 0.56
C ASN A 40 13.53 -0.11 -0.81
N ARG A 41 12.19 -0.12 -0.86
CA ARG A 41 11.40 -0.06 -2.10
C ARG A 41 11.18 1.35 -2.64
N GLY A 42 11.75 2.37 -1.99
CA GLY A 42 11.67 3.77 -2.41
C GLY A 42 10.52 4.56 -1.80
N PHE A 43 9.82 4.01 -0.80
CA PHE A 43 8.89 4.80 0.00
C PHE A 43 9.64 5.65 1.01
N ARG A 44 9.16 6.88 1.21
CA ARG A 44 9.67 7.84 2.19
C ARG A 44 8.57 8.20 3.18
N ASN A 45 8.96 8.72 4.34
CA ASN A 45 8.04 9.20 5.37
C ASN A 45 6.97 8.14 5.71
N ILE A 46 7.44 6.95 6.11
CA ILE A 46 6.61 5.77 6.36
C ILE A 46 6.03 5.89 7.77
N LEU A 47 4.70 5.91 7.84
CA LEU A 47 3.94 5.95 9.07
C LEU A 47 3.32 4.59 9.31
N ARG A 48 3.59 4.06 10.49
CA ARG A 48 2.99 2.85 11.00
C ARG A 48 1.63 3.22 11.59
N ILE A 49 0.55 2.87 10.89
CA ILE A 49 -0.82 3.18 11.34
C ILE A 49 -1.30 2.11 12.30
N ASP A 50 -1.17 0.85 11.89
CA ASP A 50 -1.49 -0.29 12.73
C ASP A 50 -0.39 -1.35 12.64
N CYS A 51 0.14 -1.73 13.80
CA CYS A 51 1.18 -2.75 13.97
C CYS A 51 0.75 -3.87 14.92
N ARG A 52 -0.47 -3.80 15.46
CA ARG A 52 -0.93 -4.70 16.53
C ARG A 52 -1.88 -5.76 16.00
N GLY A 53 -2.50 -5.50 14.85
CA GLY A 53 -3.39 -6.42 14.18
C GLY A 53 -2.68 -7.50 13.36
N ARG A 54 -3.50 -8.40 12.83
CA ARG A 54 -3.11 -9.44 11.86
C ARG A 54 -2.59 -8.87 10.53
N PHE A 55 -2.96 -7.61 10.27
CA PHE A 55 -2.59 -6.84 9.11
C PHE A 55 -1.91 -5.57 9.59
N PHE A 56 -0.71 -5.32 9.09
CA PHE A 56 -0.01 -4.09 9.30
C PHE A 56 -0.37 -3.08 8.24
N VAL A 57 -0.84 -1.92 8.68
CA VAL A 57 -1.20 -0.83 7.80
C VAL A 57 -0.10 0.21 7.87
N TYR A 58 0.48 0.49 6.72
CA TYR A 58 1.52 1.48 6.55
C TYR A 58 1.02 2.58 5.64
N ARG A 59 1.41 3.81 5.95
CA ARG A 59 1.12 4.96 5.12
C ARG A 59 2.41 5.63 4.75
N ALA A 60 2.74 5.65 3.47
CA ALA A 60 4.02 6.17 3.03
C ALA A 60 3.86 7.09 1.84
N TRP A 61 4.90 7.89 1.59
CA TRP A 61 4.96 8.81 0.47
C TRP A 61 5.90 8.28 -0.60
N ARG A 62 5.48 8.38 -1.84
CA ARG A 62 6.30 8.06 -3.00
C ARG A 62 6.12 9.17 -4.03
N GLY A 63 7.18 9.94 -4.26
CA GLY A 63 7.08 11.20 -5.00
C GLY A 63 6.05 12.14 -4.35
N ASN A 64 5.15 12.69 -5.15
CA ASN A 64 4.06 13.57 -4.69
C ASN A 64 2.77 12.84 -4.26
N SER A 65 2.83 11.53 -4.07
CA SER A 65 1.65 10.72 -3.78
C SER A 65 1.77 9.95 -2.49
N ARG A 66 0.68 9.94 -1.73
CA ARG A 66 0.57 9.13 -0.52
C ARG A 66 -0.06 7.80 -0.86
N PHE A 67 0.48 6.74 -0.27
CA PHE A 67 0.04 5.38 -0.44
C PHE A 67 -0.25 4.76 0.92
N GLU A 68 -1.26 3.92 0.96
CA GLU A 68 -1.57 3.06 2.08
C GLU A 68 -1.38 1.63 1.63
N ILE A 69 -0.59 0.90 2.42
CA ILE A 69 -0.17 -0.46 2.16
C ILE A 69 -0.60 -1.28 3.35
N ALA A 70 -1.49 -2.25 3.13
CA ALA A 70 -1.82 -3.26 4.13
C ALA A 70 -1.04 -4.54 3.82
N VAL A 71 -0.31 -5.03 4.82
CA VAL A 71 0.54 -6.21 4.73
C VAL A 71 0.13 -7.20 5.81
N ARG A 72 -0.07 -8.45 5.47
CA ARG A 72 -0.38 -9.49 6.46
C ARG A 72 0.88 -9.83 7.26
N GLN A 73 0.78 -9.78 8.59
CA GLN A 73 1.89 -10.09 9.50
C GLN A 73 2.40 -11.52 9.29
N SER A 74 1.48 -12.49 9.16
CA SER A 74 1.79 -13.93 9.17
C SER A 74 2.73 -14.39 8.06
N ASN A 75 2.67 -13.78 6.87
CA ASN A 75 3.47 -14.18 5.70
C ASN A 75 4.15 -13.01 4.97
N GLY A 76 3.99 -11.78 5.48
CA GLY A 76 4.51 -10.57 4.82
C GLY A 76 3.90 -10.32 3.45
N ARG A 77 2.70 -10.87 3.16
CA ARG A 77 2.01 -10.69 1.90
C ARG A 77 1.27 -9.38 1.89
N VAL A 78 1.49 -8.58 0.85
CA VAL A 78 0.73 -7.34 0.64
C VAL A 78 -0.72 -7.72 0.28
N VAL A 79 -1.68 -7.34 1.11
CA VAL A 79 -3.10 -7.65 0.89
C VAL A 79 -3.86 -6.51 0.24
N ASP A 80 -3.40 -5.28 0.44
CA ASP A 80 -3.98 -4.10 -0.17
C ASP A 80 -2.91 -3.04 -0.40
N VAL A 81 -2.99 -2.36 -1.54
CA VAL A 81 -2.22 -1.13 -1.81
C VAL A 81 -3.15 -0.16 -2.49
N ARG A 82 -3.45 0.94 -1.82
CA ARG A 82 -4.23 2.02 -2.41
C ARG A 82 -3.51 3.35 -2.33
N ARG A 83 -3.68 4.14 -3.39
CA ARG A 83 -3.18 5.52 -3.44
C ARG A 83 -4.18 6.41 -2.70
N ILE A 84 -3.69 7.11 -1.69
CA ILE A 84 -4.42 8.18 -1.02
C ILE A 84 -3.95 9.49 -1.68
N SER A 85 -4.39 9.73 -2.90
CA SER A 85 -4.21 11.05 -3.50
C SER A 85 -5.16 12.02 -2.81
N ARG A 86 -4.61 13.03 -2.15
CA ARG A 86 -5.41 14.13 -1.61
C ARG A 86 -5.77 15.04 -2.79
N ARG A 87 -6.87 14.74 -3.49
CA ARG A 87 -7.58 15.74 -4.30
C ARG A 87 -8.43 16.57 -3.35
N ARG A 88 -7.84 17.62 -2.81
CA ARG A 88 -8.47 18.92 -2.54
C ARG A 88 -7.40 19.87 -2.01
#